data_AF-A0A1M2YVX7-F1
#
_entry.id   AF-A0A1M2YVX7-F1
#
_cell.length_a   1.000
_cell.length_b   1.000
_cell.length_c   1.000
_cell.angle_alpha   90.00
_cell.angle_beta   90.00
_cell.angle_gamma   90.00
#
_symmetry.space_group_name_H-M   'P 1'
#
loop_
_entity.id
_entity.type
_entity.pdbx_description
1 polymer ?
#
loop_
_entity_poly.entity_id
_entity_poly.type
_entity_poly.pdbx_seq_one_letter_code
_entity_poly.pdbx_strand_id
1 'polypeptide(L)' 'MIERHSGKMQIVCDCGFAQTRIYEAGEFDVMVSDARSEGFVITKSAGEWQHSCEACARAGRRQARLL' A
#
# COMPACT_ATOMS: atom_id res chain seq x y z
N MET A 1 -6.87 -7.30 1.42
CA MET A 1 -7.50 -8.09 0.32
C MET A 1 -7.44 -7.26 -0.97
N ILE A 2 -6.91 -7.78 -2.08
CA ILE A 2 -6.87 -7.05 -3.37
C ILE A 2 -8.10 -7.47 -4.18
N GLU A 3 -9.16 -6.67 -4.13
CA GLU A 3 -10.35 -6.89 -4.96
C GLU A 3 -10.06 -6.43 -6.40
N ARG A 4 -10.03 -7.39 -7.33
CA ARG A 4 -9.81 -7.14 -8.77
C ARG A 4 -11.12 -6.68 -9.41
N HIS A 5 -11.42 -5.38 -9.35
CA HIS A 5 -12.51 -4.79 -10.13
C HIS A 5 -11.98 -4.27 -11.48
N SER A 6 -12.31 -4.97 -12.57
CA SER A 6 -12.25 -4.46 -13.97
C SER A 6 -10.91 -3.90 -14.45
N GLY A 7 -9.80 -4.60 -14.21
CA GLY A 7 -8.48 -4.20 -14.70
C GLY A 7 -7.90 -2.95 -14.03
N LYS A 8 -8.63 -2.38 -13.07
CA LYS A 8 -8.20 -1.26 -12.24
C LYS A 8 -7.72 -1.78 -10.89
N MET A 9 -6.69 -1.14 -10.36
CA MET A 9 -6.00 -1.49 -9.14
C MET A 9 -5.94 -0.23 -8.26
N GLN A 10 -6.15 -0.41 -6.97
CA GLN A 10 -5.94 0.63 -5.98
C GLN A 10 -5.31 0.00 -4.74
N ILE A 11 -4.47 0.78 -4.06
CA ILE A 11 -3.86 0.35 -2.81
C ILE A 11 -4.82 0.62 -1.66
N VAL A 12 -5.20 -0.44 -0.96
CA VAL A 12 -6.06 -0.37 0.23
C VAL A 12 -5.33 -1.00 1.41
N CYS A 13 -5.14 -0.21 2.45
CA CYS A 13 -4.59 -0.68 3.72
C CYS A 13 -5.63 -1.53 4.46
N ASP A 14 -5.15 -2.48 5.24
CA ASP A 14 -6.02 -3.40 6.01
C ASP A 14 -6.92 -2.68 7.03
N CYS A 15 -6.51 -1.48 7.48
CA CYS A 15 -7.33 -0.62 8.33
C CYS A 15 -8.51 0.07 7.63
N GLY A 16 -8.71 -0.17 6.32
CA GLY A 16 -9.76 0.44 5.51
C GLY A 16 -9.37 1.76 4.84
N PHE A 17 -8.13 2.24 5.05
CA PHE A 17 -7.63 3.43 4.36
C PHE A 17 -7.23 3.08 2.92
N ALA A 18 -7.98 3.59 1.94
CA ALA A 18 -7.72 3.42 0.52
C ALA A 18 -7.06 4.68 -0.07
N GLN A 19 -6.21 4.48 -1.08
CA GLN A 19 -5.70 5.59 -1.87
C GLN A 19 -6.84 6.25 -2.67
N THR A 20 -6.68 7.52 -3.00
CA THR A 20 -7.76 8.30 -3.64
C THR A 20 -7.99 7.91 -5.10
N ARG A 21 -6.94 7.45 -5.79
CA ARG A 21 -6.92 7.15 -7.23
C ARG A 21 -6.93 5.66 -7.53
N ILE A 22 -7.46 5.33 -8.70
CA ILE A 22 -7.54 3.96 -9.25
C ILE A 22 -6.71 3.94 -10.53
N TYR A 23 -5.86 2.93 -10.70
CA TYR A 23 -4.88 2.83 -11.77
C TYR A 23 -5.14 1.61 -12.64
N GLU A 24 -4.70 1.61 -13.90
CA GLU A 24 -4.79 0.41 -14.73
C GLU A 24 -3.73 -0.64 -14.35
N ALA A 25 -3.96 -1.91 -14.73
CA ALA A 25 -3.06 -3.03 -14.46
C ALA A 25 -1.60 -2.77 -14.90
N GLY A 26 -1.40 -2.00 -15.98
CA GLY A 26 -0.08 -1.64 -16.50
C GLY A 26 0.63 -0.51 -15.76
N GLU A 27 -0.07 0.22 -14.89
CA GLU A 27 0.42 1.43 -14.22
C GLU A 27 0.83 1.18 -12.76
N PHE A 28 1.17 -0.06 -12.41
CA PHE A 28 1.53 -0.44 -11.05
C PHE A 28 2.65 0.42 -10.45
N ASP A 29 3.69 0.75 -11.24
CA ASP A 29 4.81 1.57 -10.77
C ASP A 29 4.40 3.02 -10.47
N VAL A 30 3.51 3.57 -11.29
CA VAL A 30 2.92 4.90 -11.09
C VAL A 30 2.03 4.90 -9.85
N MET A 31 1.18 3.88 -9.70
CA MET A 31 0.33 3.67 -8.53
C MET A 31 1.14 3.62 -7.23
N VAL A 32 2.24 2.85 -7.21
CA VAL A 32 3.14 2.74 -6.04
C VAL A 32 3.81 4.08 -5.74
N SER A 33 4.23 4.81 -6.77
CA SER A 33 4.86 6.12 -6.62
C SER A 33 3.89 7.17 -6.05
N ASP A 34 2.67 7.22 -6.55
CA ASP A 34 1.62 8.13 -6.08
C ASP A 34 1.18 7.78 -4.66
N ALA A 35 0.99 6.50 -4.36
CA ALA A 35 0.66 6.05 -3.01
C ALA A 35 1.76 6.39 -1.99
N ARG A 36 3.04 6.29 -2.37
CA ARG A 36 4.16 6.79 -1.54
C ARG A 36 4.07 8.29 -1.31
N SER A 37 3.68 9.06 -2.32
CA SER A 37 3.44 10.50 -2.21
C SER A 37 2.24 10.84 -1.32
N GLU A 38 1.20 9.99 -1.31
CA GLU A 38 0.04 10.08 -0.39
C GLU A 38 0.38 9.64 1.05
N GLY A 39 1.59 9.11 1.30
CA GLY A 39 2.05 8.69 2.63
C GLY A 39 1.90 7.19 2.92
N PHE A 40 1.58 6.37 1.92
CA PHE A 40 1.68 4.92 2.08
C PHE A 40 3.13 4.46 2.12
N VAL A 41 3.39 3.50 3.00
CA VAL A 41 4.66 2.79 3.07
C VAL A 41 4.53 1.51 2.28
N ILE A 42 5.21 1.46 1.14
CA ILE A 42 5.22 0.31 0.23
C ILE A 42 6.63 -0.24 0.15
N THR A 43 6.82 -1.46 0.62
CA THR A 43 8.11 -2.15 0.72
C THR A 43 8.02 -3.52 0.10
N LYS A 44 9.09 -3.93 -0.56
CA LYS A 44 9.22 -5.30 -1.05
C LYS A 44 10.05 -6.10 -0.05
N SER A 45 9.46 -7.12 0.57
CA SER A 45 10.13 -7.99 1.53
C SER A 45 9.99 -9.45 1.08
N ALA A 46 11.08 -10.20 1.08
CA ALA A 46 11.14 -11.60 0.63
C ALA A 46 10.53 -11.86 -0.78
N GLY A 47 10.53 -10.85 -1.66
CA GLY A 47 9.95 -10.95 -3.00
C GLY A 47 8.48 -10.57 -3.09
N GLU A 48 7.80 -10.39 -1.95
CA GLU A 48 6.41 -9.97 -1.86
C GLU A 48 6.28 -8.46 -1.62
N TRP A 49 5.28 -7.85 -2.24
CA TRP A 49 4.96 -6.45 -2.02
C TRP A 49 4.06 -6.31 -0.80
N GLN A 50 4.53 -5.57 0.19
CA GLN A 50 3.76 -5.19 1.37
C GLN A 50 3.49 -3.70 1.33
N HIS A 51 2.24 -3.33 1.64
CA HIS A 51 1.82 -1.94 1.72
C HIS A 51 1.11 -1.69 3.05
N SER A 52 1.29 -0.49 3.60
CA SER A 52 0.62 -0.05 4.82
C SER A 52 0.42 1.46 4.75
N CYS A 53 -0.71 1.96 5.25
CA CYS A 53 -0.87 3.41 5.39
C CYS A 53 0.12 3.97 6.44
N GLU A 54 0.35 5.27 6.44
CA GLU A 54 1.28 5.92 7.37
C GLU A 54 1.02 5.52 8.83
N ALA A 55 -0.25 5.53 9.25
CA ALA A 55 -0.65 5.21 10.61
C ALA A 55 -0.33 3.75 10.99
N CYS A 56 -0.67 2.79 10.13
CA CYS A 56 -0.37 1.38 10.33
C CYS A 56 1.14 1.10 10.27
N ALA A 57 1.86 1.77 9.36
CA ALA A 57 3.31 1.64 9.26
C ALA A 57 4.02 2.20 10.50
N ARG A 58 3.52 3.30 11.07
CA ARG A 58 4.01 3.85 12.35
C ARG A 58 3.69 2.90 13.52
N ALA A 59 2.49 2.32 13.55
CA ALA A 59 2.10 1.35 14.56
C ALA A 59 2.95 0.07 14.51
N GLY A 60 3.15 -0.50 13.31
CA GLY A 60 4.00 -1.67 13.08
C GLY A 60 5.47 -1.41 13.42
N ARG A 61 6.01 -0.23 13.09
CA ARG A 61 7.37 0.17 13.52
C ARG A 61 7.51 0.28 15.04
N ARG A 62 6.44 0.65 15.75
CA ARG A 62 6.44 0.68 17.22
C ARG A 62 6.51 -0.74 17.81
N GLN A 63 5.85 -1.71 17.19
CA GLN A 63 5.91 -3.12 17.61
C GLN A 63 7.26 -3.78 17.28
N ALA A 64 7.87 -3.47 16.14
CA ALA A 64 9.17 -4.02 15.75
C ALA A 64 10.34 -3.54 16.62
N ARG A 65 10.17 -2.45 17.38
CA ARG A 65 11.19 -1.90 18.28
C ARG A 65 11.07 -2.37 19.73
N LEU A 66 10.08 -3.22 20.02
CA LEU A 66 9.80 -3.77 21.36
C LEU A 66 10.12 -5.26 21.48
N LEU A 67 10.78 -5.85 20.47
CA LEU A 67 11.28 -7.22 20.48
C LEU A 67 12.81 -7.24 20.57
#